data_AF-A0A839SHN9-F1
#
_entry.id   AF-A0A839SHN9-F1
#
_cell.length_a   1.000
_cell.length_b   1.000
_cell.length_c   1.000
_cell.angle_alpha   90.00
_cell.angle_beta   90.00
_cell.angle_gamma   90.00
#
_symmetry.space_group_name_H-M   'P 1'
#
loop_
_entity.id
_entity.type
_entity.pdbx_description
1 polymer ?
#
loop_
_entity_poly.entity_id
_entity_poly.type
_entity_poly.pdbx_seq_one_letter_code
_entity_poly.pdbx_strand_id
1 'polypeptide(L)' 'MRTEFNADNDSWKNNTLSTFLEALESYANDIQGYYNNNHLGINADIPTWRTFAAILRGASIYE' A
#
# COMPACT_ATOMS: atom_id res chain seq x y z
N MET A 1 0.16 2.99 11.25
CA MET A 1 0.11 4.15 10.35
C MET A 1 0.27 5.49 11.05
N ARG A 2 -0.75 6.09 11.67
CA ARG A 2 -0.62 7.45 12.26
C ARG A 2 0.50 7.56 13.29
N THR A 3 0.59 6.61 14.22
CA THR A 3 1.64 6.60 15.25
C THR A 3 3.03 6.40 14.65
N GLU A 4 3.15 5.54 13.63
CA GLU A 4 4.41 5.31 12.90
C GLU A 4 4.82 6.56 12.10
N PHE A 5 3.88 7.18 11.40
CA PHE A 5 4.09 8.43 10.66
C PHE A 5 4.55 9.56 11.59
N ASN A 6 3.90 9.73 12.74
CA ASN A 6 4.31 10.76 13.70
C ASN A 6 5.67 10.50 14.36
N ALA A 7 6.10 9.23 14.41
CA ALA A 7 7.38 8.85 15.02
C ALA A 7 8.56 9.03 14.08
N ASP A 8 8.34 8.86 12.77
CA ASP A 8 9.39 8.91 11.74
C ASP A 8 8.77 9.22 10.36
N ASN A 9 8.28 10.45 10.18
CA ASN A 9 7.65 10.86 8.91
C ASN A 9 8.66 11.05 7.78
N ASP A 10 9.92 11.32 8.09
CA ASP A 10 10.99 11.52 7.12
C ASP A 10 11.36 10.22 6.38
N SER A 11 11.10 9.05 6.99
CA SER A 11 11.25 7.75 6.31
C SER A 11 10.06 7.38 5.42
N TRP A 12 8.94 8.11 5.51
CA TRP A 12 7.77 7.90 4.67
C TRP A 12 7.94 8.65 3.36
N LYS A 13 8.07 7.90 2.27
CA LYS A 13 8.25 8.48 0.94
C LYS A 13 7.01 9.25 0.46
N ASN A 14 5.80 8.80 0.84
CA ASN A 14 4.52 9.49 0.58
C ASN A 14 4.00 10.25 1.82
N ASN A 15 4.74 11.26 2.27
CA ASN A 15 4.42 11.97 3.51
C ASN A 15 3.40 13.12 3.39
N THR A 16 2.89 13.39 2.17
CA THR A 16 1.78 14.33 1.95
C THR A 16 0.49 13.58 1.60
N LEU A 17 -0.66 14.23 1.78
CA LEU A 17 -1.94 13.64 1.38
C LEU A 17 -1.99 13.34 -0.13
N SER A 18 -1.45 14.21 -0.98
CA SER A 18 -1.46 14.01 -2.44
C SER A 18 -0.66 12.76 -2.81
N THR A 19 0.60 12.70 -2.38
CA THR A 19 1.50 11.58 -2.66
C THR A 19 0.96 10.27 -2.09
N PHE A 20 0.31 10.30 -0.93
CA PHE A 20 -0.32 9.12 -0.36
C PHE A 20 -1.52 8.63 -1.18
N LEU A 21 -2.38 9.54 -1.66
CA LEU A 21 -3.53 9.16 -2.47
C LEU A 21 -3.13 8.65 -3.85
N GLU A 22 -2.11 9.25 -4.46
CA GLU A 22 -1.50 8.78 -5.72
C GLU A 22 -0.98 7.35 -5.57
N ALA A 23 -0.20 7.09 -4.51
CA ALA A 23 0.32 5.75 -4.23
C ALA A 23 -0.76 4.74 -3.86
N LEU A 24 -1.83 5.18 -3.18
CA LEU A 24 -2.97 4.34 -2.87
C LEU A 24 -3.69 3.86 -4.13
N GLU A 25 -3.89 4.75 -5.10
CA GLU A 25 -4.47 4.41 -6.40
C GLU A 25 -3.56 3.45 -7.17
N SER A 26 -2.26 3.73 -7.24
CA SER A 26 -1.26 2.89 -7.89
C SER A 26 -1.28 1.45 -7.33
N TYR A 27 -1.22 1.30 -6.00
CA TYR A 27 -1.27 0.01 -5.35
C TYR A 27 -2.61 -0.70 -5.52
N ALA A 28 -3.73 0.03 -5.49
CA ALA A 28 -5.04 -0.59 -5.72
C ALA A 28 -5.14 -1.20 -7.13
N ASN A 29 -4.52 -0.56 -8.12
CA ASN A 29 -4.52 -1.04 -9.50
C ASN A 29 -3.53 -2.19 -9.75
N ASP A 30 -2.40 -2.25 -9.03
CA ASP A 30 -1.33 -3.24 -9.29
C ASP A 30 -1.14 -4.31 -8.19
N ILE A 31 -1.98 -4.35 -7.15
CA ILE A 31 -1.80 -5.30 -6.03
C ILE A 31 -1.77 -6.78 -6.49
N GLN A 32 -2.46 -7.12 -7.58
CA GLN A 32 -2.38 -8.46 -8.18
C GLN A 32 -0.98 -8.74 -8.75
N GLY A 33 -0.33 -7.75 -9.37
CA GLY A 33 1.05 -7.83 -9.84
C GLY A 33 2.00 -8.14 -8.68
N TYR A 34 1.88 -7.42 -7.57
CA TYR A 34 2.64 -7.70 -6.34
C TYR A 34 2.45 -9.14 -5.83
N TYR A 35 1.21 -9.64 -5.76
CA TYR A 35 0.93 -11.02 -5.32
C TYR A 35 1.51 -12.07 -6.26
N ASN A 36 1.46 -11.83 -7.56
CA ASN A 36 2.02 -12.72 -8.57
C ASN A 36 3.56 -12.77 -8.47
N ASN A 37 4.20 -11.60 -8.37
CA ASN A 37 5.65 -11.47 -8.26
C ASN A 37 6.23 -12.15 -7.00
N ASN A 38 5.43 -12.20 -5.93
CA ASN A 38 5.81 -12.85 -4.67
C ASN A 38 5.27 -14.29 -4.54
N HIS A 39 4.65 -14.85 -5.58
CA HIS A 39 4.08 -16.20 -5.60
C HIS A 39 3.12 -16.51 -4.43
N LEU A 40 2.32 -15.53 -4.02
CA LEU A 40 1.49 -15.65 -2.80
C LEU A 40 0.19 -16.43 -2.99
N GLY A 41 -0.21 -16.72 -4.25
CA GLY A 41 -1.45 -17.45 -4.55
C GLY A 41 -2.73 -16.73 -4.13
N ILE A 42 -2.68 -15.41 -3.94
CA ILE A 42 -3.82 -14.58 -3.55
C ILE A 42 -4.47 -14.00 -4.81
N ASN A 43 -5.80 -14.09 -4.90
CA ASN A 43 -6.60 -13.42 -5.91
C ASN A 43 -7.12 -12.09 -5.35
N ALA A 44 -6.68 -10.97 -5.91
CA ALA A 44 -7.08 -9.62 -5.52
C ALA A 44 -8.49 -9.24 -6.00
N ASP A 45 -9.05 -9.93 -7.00
CA ASP A 45 -10.45 -9.75 -7.42
C ASP A 45 -11.43 -10.23 -6.35
N ILE A 46 -10.96 -11.02 -5.38
CA ILE A 46 -11.71 -11.40 -4.20
C ILE A 46 -11.38 -10.38 -3.10
N PRO A 47 -12.30 -9.44 -2.80
CA PRO A 47 -12.03 -8.40 -1.82
C PRO A 47 -11.89 -9.02 -0.43
N THR A 48 -10.72 -8.82 0.19
CA THR A 48 -10.46 -9.23 1.57
C THR A 48 -9.86 -8.07 2.36
N TRP A 49 -10.11 -8.02 3.67
CA TRP A 49 -9.46 -7.04 4.53
C TRP A 49 -7.94 -7.09 4.49
N ARG A 50 -7.38 -8.27 4.20
CA ARG A 50 -5.94 -8.44 3.99
C ARG A 50 -5.45 -7.67 2.76
N THR A 51 -6.17 -7.73 1.64
CA THR A 51 -5.84 -6.97 0.43
C THR A 51 -5.92 -5.47 0.66
N PHE A 52 -6.98 -4.99 1.34
CA PHE A 52 -7.07 -3.57 1.73
C PHE A 52 -5.90 -3.14 2.63
N ALA A 53 -5.54 -3.95 3.62
CA ALA A 53 -4.41 -3.65 4.50
C ALA A 53 -3.06 -3.63 3.75
N ALA A 54 -2.88 -4.52 2.77
CA ALA A 54 -1.69 -4.56 1.93
C ALA A 54 -1.57 -3.31 1.06
N ILE A 55 -2.66 -2.87 0.41
CA ILE A 55 -2.70 -1.64 -0.39
C ILE A 55 -2.36 -0.42 0.47
N LEU A 56 -3.00 -0.30 1.63
CA LEU A 56 -2.75 0.78 2.59
C LEU A 56 -1.27 0.80 3.03
N ARG A 57 -0.70 -0.36 3.37
CA ARG A 57 0.70 -0.48 3.78
C ARG A 57 1.66 -0.14 2.63
N GLY A 58 1.35 -0.57 1.41
CA GLY A 58 2.06 -0.21 0.18
C GLY A 58 2.14 1.29 0.04
N ALA A 59 0.99 1.96 -0.09
CA ALA A 59 0.88 3.41 -0.24
C ALA A 59 1.61 4.24 0.84
N SER A 60 1.76 3.69 2.03
CA SER A 60 2.43 4.36 3.16
C SER A 60 3.95 4.28 3.14
N ILE A 61 4.53 3.20 2.60
CA ILE A 61 5.98 2.89 2.75
C ILE A 61 6.66 2.76 1.40
N TYR A 62 5.95 2.18 0.45
CA TYR A 62 6.39 1.96 -0.91
C TYR A 62 5.49 2.78 -1.82
N GLU A 63 5.86 4.02 -2.06
CA GLU A 63 5.98 4.63 -3.39
C GLU A 63 6.73 5.93 -3.25
#